data_AF-A0A7Y0G1M5-F1
#
_entry.id   AF-A0A7Y0G1M5-F1
#
_cell.length_a   1.000
_cell.length_b   1.000
_cell.length_c   1.000
_cell.angle_alpha   90.00
_cell.angle_beta   90.00
_cell.angle_gamma   90.00
#
_symmetry.space_group_name_H-M   'P 1'
#
loop_
_entity.id
_entity.type
_entity.pdbx_description
1 polymer ?
#
loop_
_entity_poly.entity_id
_entity_poly.type
_entity_poly.pdbx_seq_one_letter_code
_entity_poly.pdbx_strand_id
1 'polypeptide(L)'
;MIHKSPVRRAALVAAALAALAVSCGATPESDAAAEDLARPTTTAATSAAPEATEAAEPTAAPDGPDALPDDATPATATPAYDPSAPASGEKVRDAFATLQATLNDSCATDCSYFLGRVHKELQELDMAMKADPKGPGHFPEPIARMAELNETLAGDASYPNLKKHQKELIGTRDFINTWMQDHPDDYR
;
A
#
# COMPACT_ATOMS: atom_id res chain seq x y z
N MET A 1 -18.45 19.88 -47.32
CA MET A 1 -17.63 19.09 -48.26
C MET A 1 -17.41 17.73 -47.65
N ILE A 2 -17.76 16.69 -48.41
CA ILE A 2 -17.73 15.26 -48.03
C ILE A 2 -16.49 14.65 -48.70
N HIS A 3 -15.75 13.79 -47.97
CA HIS A 3 -15.18 12.49 -48.39
C HIS A 3 -13.76 12.18 -47.88
N LYS A 4 -13.73 11.21 -46.94
CA LYS A 4 -12.98 9.94 -46.91
C LYS A 4 -11.45 9.89 -47.17
N SER A 5 -10.74 9.47 -46.11
CA SER A 5 -9.78 8.33 -45.96
C SER A 5 -8.60 8.16 -46.95
N PRO A 6 -7.44 7.58 -46.54
CA PRO A 6 -7.39 6.12 -46.35
C PRO A 6 -6.52 5.62 -45.18
N VAL A 7 -7.12 4.70 -44.42
CA VAL A 7 -6.41 3.61 -43.72
C VAL A 7 -5.70 2.76 -44.77
N ARG A 8 -4.39 2.52 -44.61
CA ARG A 8 -3.66 1.47 -45.34
C ARG A 8 -3.24 0.37 -44.37
N ARG A 9 -3.91 -0.77 -44.51
CA ARG A 9 -3.52 -2.09 -44.00
C ARG A 9 -2.48 -2.72 -44.95
N ALA A 10 -1.51 -3.44 -44.41
CA ALA A 10 -0.90 -4.68 -44.91
C ALA A 10 0.25 -5.04 -43.93
N ALA A 11 0.18 -6.02 -43.04
CA ALA A 11 -0.04 -7.48 -43.15
C ALA A 11 1.20 -8.28 -43.62
N LEU A 12 1.48 -9.35 -42.86
CA LEU A 12 2.29 -10.56 -43.17
C LEU A 12 3.82 -10.41 -42.95
N VAL A 13 4.60 -11.36 -42.43
CA VAL A 13 4.43 -12.79 -42.06
C VAL A 13 5.72 -13.26 -41.35
N ALA A 14 5.62 -14.26 -40.45
CA ALA A 14 6.46 -15.47 -40.37
C ALA A 14 6.82 -15.91 -38.94
N ALA A 15 6.46 -17.16 -38.66
CA ALA A 15 6.82 -17.95 -37.50
C ALA A 15 8.04 -18.85 -37.79
N ALA A 16 8.85 -19.14 -36.76
CA ALA A 16 9.65 -20.38 -36.58
C ALA A 16 10.35 -20.29 -35.19
N LEU A 17 9.93 -21.06 -34.17
CA LEU A 17 10.41 -22.41 -33.79
C LEU A 17 11.87 -22.47 -33.28
N ALA A 18 12.04 -22.71 -31.98
CA ALA A 18 12.92 -23.77 -31.45
C ALA A 18 12.73 -23.92 -29.93
N ALA A 19 12.19 -25.07 -29.53
CA ALA A 19 12.21 -25.55 -28.15
C ALA A 19 13.63 -25.99 -27.78
N LEU A 20 14.12 -25.58 -26.62
CA LEU A 20 15.29 -26.17 -25.95
C LEU A 20 14.78 -26.88 -24.69
N ALA A 21 14.51 -28.17 -24.84
CA ALA A 21 14.51 -29.14 -23.75
C ALA A 21 15.92 -29.73 -23.61
N VAL A 22 16.32 -30.07 -22.38
CA VAL A 22 17.54 -30.77 -21.86
C VAL A 22 18.07 -29.94 -20.67
N SER A 23 18.23 -30.42 -19.43
CA SER A 23 18.67 -31.75 -18.97
C SER A 23 18.20 -32.08 -17.54
N CYS A 24 18.20 -33.37 -17.25
CA CYS A 24 17.87 -34.07 -16.01
C CYS A 24 18.69 -33.67 -14.76
N GLY A 25 18.04 -33.81 -13.60
CA GLY A 25 18.68 -34.15 -12.33
C GLY A 25 17.62 -34.71 -11.38
N ALA A 26 17.51 -36.04 -11.29
CA ALA A 26 16.58 -36.73 -10.41
C ALA A 26 17.33 -37.62 -9.41
N THR A 27 16.71 -37.75 -8.22
CA THR A 27 16.78 -38.81 -7.18
C THR A 27 17.95 -38.82 -6.18
N PRO A 28 17.78 -39.37 -4.94
CA PRO A 28 16.58 -39.95 -4.29
C PRO A 28 16.25 -39.46 -2.85
N GLU A 29 15.01 -39.76 -2.46
CA GLU A 29 14.48 -40.20 -1.15
C GLU A 29 15.40 -40.28 0.08
N SER A 30 14.91 -39.79 1.22
CA SER A 30 15.12 -40.38 2.53
C SER A 30 13.85 -40.23 3.37
N ASP A 31 13.15 -41.35 3.49
CA ASP A 31 12.06 -41.61 4.40
C ASP A 31 12.64 -41.79 5.82
N ALA A 32 12.10 -41.09 6.81
CA ALA A 32 12.23 -41.47 8.20
C ALA A 32 11.01 -40.98 8.98
N ALA A 33 10.32 -41.95 9.55
CA ALA A 33 9.03 -41.90 10.20
C ALA A 33 9.08 -41.41 11.66
N ALA A 34 7.86 -41.17 12.15
CA ALA A 34 7.35 -41.39 13.50
C ALA A 34 7.60 -40.32 14.58
N GLU A 35 6.48 -39.78 15.09
CA GLU A 35 5.94 -39.92 16.46
C GLU A 35 5.02 -38.71 16.72
N ASP A 36 3.70 -38.87 16.62
CA ASP A 36 2.79 -39.18 17.74
C ASP A 36 3.29 -38.63 19.08
N LEU A 37 2.61 -37.61 19.62
CA LEU A 37 2.04 -37.60 20.97
C LEU A 37 1.49 -36.21 21.35
N ALA A 38 0.25 -36.24 21.85
CA ALA A 38 -0.30 -35.38 22.90
C ALA A 38 -0.69 -33.90 22.59
N ARG A 39 -1.99 -33.73 22.30
CA ARG A 39 -2.83 -32.68 22.91
C ARG A 39 -2.84 -32.90 24.44
N PRO A 40 -2.99 -31.87 25.30
CA PRO A 40 -4.35 -31.54 25.73
C PRO A 40 -4.62 -30.07 26.12
N THR A 41 -5.91 -29.75 26.12
CA THR A 41 -6.69 -28.85 27.00
C THR A 41 -6.42 -27.34 27.09
N THR A 42 -7.39 -26.59 26.56
CA THR A 42 -8.30 -25.66 27.26
C THR A 42 -7.82 -25.00 28.55
N THR A 43 -7.81 -23.67 28.58
CA THR A 43 -8.35 -22.88 29.69
C THR A 43 -8.97 -21.60 29.13
N ALA A 44 -10.27 -21.46 29.35
CA ALA A 44 -11.04 -20.24 29.21
C ALA A 44 -11.11 -19.54 30.58
N ALA A 45 -11.28 -18.22 30.56
CA ALA A 45 -11.71 -17.28 31.63
C ALA A 45 -10.81 -16.04 31.58
N THR A 46 -11.24 -14.79 31.79
CA THR A 46 -12.54 -14.22 32.10
C THR A 46 -12.38 -12.69 31.96
N SER A 47 -13.40 -12.05 31.39
CA SER A 47 -14.04 -10.78 31.81
C SER A 47 -13.23 -9.74 32.60
N ALA A 48 -13.15 -8.50 32.09
CA ALA A 48 -13.66 -7.30 32.78
C ALA A 48 -13.52 -6.03 31.90
N ALA A 49 -14.67 -5.48 31.48
CA ALA A 49 -14.85 -4.04 31.32
C ALA A 49 -15.08 -3.43 32.72
N PRO A 50 -14.63 -2.18 32.95
CA PRO A 50 -15.55 -1.04 33.06
C PRO A 50 -14.88 0.21 32.46
N GLU A 51 -15.44 1.41 32.32
CA GLU A 51 -16.76 2.03 32.38
C GLU A 51 -16.58 3.40 31.71
N ALA A 52 -17.66 3.95 31.19
CA ALA A 52 -17.74 5.32 30.71
C ALA A 52 -18.06 6.28 31.86
N THR A 53 -17.38 7.44 31.94
CA THR A 53 -17.81 8.73 32.53
C THR A 53 -16.60 9.68 32.47
N GLU A 54 -16.65 10.99 32.29
CA GLU A 54 -17.71 11.98 32.13
C GLU A 54 -17.03 13.26 31.57
N ALA A 55 -17.82 14.13 30.95
CA ALA A 55 -17.43 15.43 30.44
C ALA A 55 -17.11 16.45 31.55
N ALA A 56 -16.22 17.41 31.27
CA ALA A 56 -16.30 18.80 31.78
C ALA A 56 -15.22 19.71 31.16
N GLU A 57 -15.56 20.41 30.09
CA GLU A 57 -15.26 21.85 29.95
C GLU A 57 -16.52 22.61 30.42
N PRO A 58 -16.53 23.94 30.64
CA PRO A 58 -15.53 24.98 30.35
C PRO A 58 -15.26 25.89 31.57
N THR A 59 -14.48 26.98 31.44
CA THR A 59 -14.84 28.33 31.96
C THR A 59 -13.74 29.39 31.70
N ALA A 60 -14.17 30.42 30.97
CA ALA A 60 -13.86 31.86 31.04
C ALA A 60 -12.48 32.43 30.62
N ALA A 61 -12.52 33.20 29.52
CA ALA A 61 -11.86 34.50 29.37
C ALA A 61 -12.62 35.58 30.19
N PRO A 62 -12.02 36.76 30.47
CA PRO A 62 -12.25 37.90 29.58
C PRO A 62 -11.11 38.94 29.45
N ASP A 63 -11.17 39.60 28.27
CA ASP A 63 -10.94 41.01 27.93
C ASP A 63 -9.72 41.83 28.40
N GLY A 64 -9.09 42.47 27.41
CA GLY A 64 -8.31 43.70 27.58
C GLY A 64 -7.47 44.05 26.34
N PRO A 65 -7.86 45.05 25.53
CA PRO A 65 -7.17 45.42 24.29
C PRO A 65 -6.11 46.49 24.54
N ASP A 66 -4.93 46.34 23.95
CA ASP A 66 -4.02 47.47 23.77
C ASP A 66 -3.34 47.41 22.41
N ALA A 67 -3.27 48.59 21.80
CA ALA A 67 -3.06 48.84 20.39
C ALA A 67 -1.57 48.76 19.97
N LEU A 68 -1.41 48.49 18.67
CA LEU A 68 -0.17 48.45 17.86
C LEU A 68 0.64 49.78 17.93
N PRO A 69 1.93 49.82 17.51
CA PRO A 69 2.19 49.98 16.08
C PRO A 69 3.47 49.32 15.51
N ASP A 70 3.49 49.29 14.17
CA ASP A 70 4.61 49.33 13.23
C ASP A 70 5.43 48.07 12.87
N ASP A 71 5.20 47.64 11.62
CA ASP A 71 6.19 47.53 10.54
C ASP A 71 7.52 46.82 10.84
N ALA A 72 7.56 45.53 10.48
CA ALA A 72 8.70 44.94 9.78
C ALA A 72 8.25 43.66 9.09
N THR A 73 8.18 43.68 7.76
CA THR A 73 8.26 42.47 6.96
C THR A 73 9.73 42.15 6.74
N PRO A 74 10.29 41.06 7.31
CA PRO A 74 11.44 40.44 6.71
C PRO A 74 11.02 39.13 6.03
N ALA A 75 11.34 39.09 4.73
CA ALA A 75 11.78 37.94 3.97
C ALA A 75 10.93 36.65 4.06
N THR A 76 10.41 36.24 2.91
CA THR A 76 10.12 34.85 2.56
C THR A 76 11.18 33.93 3.18
N ALA A 77 10.83 33.29 4.29
CA ALA A 77 11.66 32.29 4.91
C ALA A 77 11.78 31.15 3.90
N THR A 78 12.99 30.98 3.36
CA THR A 78 13.37 29.70 2.78
C THR A 78 13.14 28.67 3.88
N PRO A 79 12.40 27.57 3.65
CA PRO A 79 12.14 26.60 4.70
C PRO A 79 13.49 26.15 5.26
N ALA A 80 13.74 26.49 6.53
CA ALA A 80 14.86 25.97 7.26
C ALA A 80 14.73 24.44 7.24
N TYR A 81 15.78 23.76 6.81
CA TYR A 81 15.90 22.33 6.97
C TYR A 81 15.75 22.03 8.47
N ASP A 82 14.59 21.49 8.85
CA ASP A 82 14.40 20.93 10.19
C ASP A 82 15.03 19.54 10.17
N PRO A 83 16.18 19.33 10.83
CA PRO A 83 16.79 18.01 10.93
C PRO A 83 15.94 17.00 11.72
N SER A 84 14.84 17.46 12.33
CA SER A 84 13.86 16.66 13.05
C SER A 84 12.62 16.35 12.20
N ALA A 85 12.45 17.00 11.04
CA ALA A 85 11.43 16.59 10.09
C ALA A 85 11.83 15.20 9.56
N PRO A 86 10.89 14.25 9.49
CA PRO A 86 11.18 12.94 8.94
C PRO A 86 11.78 13.13 7.55
N ALA A 87 12.92 12.48 7.30
CA ALA A 87 13.59 12.56 6.00
C ALA A 87 12.57 12.24 4.90
N SER A 88 12.64 12.94 3.77
CA SER A 88 11.80 12.63 2.59
C SER A 88 11.91 11.13 2.31
N GLY A 89 10.80 10.41 2.33
CA GLY A 89 10.78 8.95 2.24
C GLY A 89 10.41 8.19 3.53
N GLU A 90 10.59 8.73 4.74
CA GLU A 90 10.31 7.97 5.98
C GLU A 90 8.88 7.46 6.10
N LYS A 91 7.89 8.31 5.77
CA LYS A 91 6.47 7.86 5.75
C LYS A 91 6.19 6.82 4.67
N VAL A 92 6.80 6.97 3.50
CA VAL A 92 6.65 6.03 2.38
C VAL A 92 7.29 4.69 2.75
N ARG A 93 8.48 4.72 3.36
CA ARG A 93 9.19 3.55 3.87
C ARG A 93 8.36 2.78 4.89
N ASP A 94 7.78 3.48 5.85
CA ASP A 94 7.01 2.87 6.92
C ASP A 94 5.71 2.25 6.36
N ALA A 95 4.98 2.96 5.50
CA ALA A 95 3.80 2.43 4.81
C ALA A 95 4.15 1.27 3.86
N PHE A 96 5.34 1.31 3.23
CA PHE A 96 5.80 0.22 2.40
C PHE A 96 6.12 -1.03 3.24
N ALA A 97 6.73 -0.84 4.42
CA ALA A 97 7.02 -1.95 5.34
C ALA A 97 5.75 -2.65 5.82
N THR A 98 4.66 -1.91 6.08
CA THR A 98 3.38 -2.51 6.46
C THR A 98 2.72 -3.25 5.29
N LEU A 99 2.85 -2.76 4.05
CA LEU A 99 2.43 -3.50 2.86
C LEU A 99 3.22 -4.80 2.70
N GLN A 100 4.53 -4.76 2.89
CA GLN A 100 5.40 -5.94 2.80
C GLN A 100 5.03 -7.02 3.84
N ALA A 101 4.53 -6.63 5.00
CA ALA A 101 4.04 -7.56 6.02
C ALA A 101 2.87 -8.43 5.54
N THR A 102 2.23 -8.09 4.42
CA THR A 102 1.15 -8.89 3.82
C THR A 102 1.63 -9.90 2.76
N LEU A 103 2.91 -9.89 2.35
CA LEU A 103 3.40 -10.69 1.23
C LEU A 103 3.36 -12.20 1.48
N ASN A 104 3.57 -12.61 2.73
CA ASN A 104 3.53 -14.02 3.14
C ASN A 104 2.12 -14.47 3.57
N ASP A 105 1.16 -13.55 3.62
CA ASP A 105 -0.23 -13.85 3.94
C ASP A 105 -1.00 -14.27 2.69
N SER A 106 -2.11 -14.99 2.88
CA SER A 106 -2.99 -15.40 1.79
C SER A 106 -4.43 -15.62 2.25
N CYS A 107 -5.32 -15.83 1.27
CA CYS A 107 -6.73 -16.18 1.51
C CYS A 107 -6.97 -17.60 2.05
N ALA A 108 -5.94 -18.33 2.49
CA ALA A 108 -6.08 -19.72 2.94
C ALA A 108 -6.85 -19.87 4.26
N THR A 109 -6.66 -18.94 5.21
CA THR A 109 -7.25 -19.04 6.56
C THR A 109 -8.36 -18.01 6.78
N ASP A 110 -8.05 -16.72 6.64
CA ASP A 110 -9.03 -15.64 6.76
C ASP A 110 -8.88 -14.67 5.57
N CYS A 111 -9.61 -14.98 4.52
CA CYS A 111 -9.58 -14.18 3.29
C CYS A 111 -10.19 -12.79 3.47
N SER A 112 -11.12 -12.62 4.41
CA SER A 112 -11.75 -11.32 4.66
C SER A 112 -10.76 -10.36 5.32
N TYR A 113 -10.06 -10.84 6.34
CA TYR A 113 -8.98 -10.10 6.98
C TYR A 113 -7.84 -9.81 6.00
N PHE A 114 -7.37 -10.82 5.27
CA PHE A 114 -6.25 -10.66 4.34
C PHE A 114 -6.53 -9.62 3.26
N LEU A 115 -7.67 -9.71 2.56
CA LEU A 115 -7.99 -8.76 1.49
C LEU A 115 -8.27 -7.35 2.03
N GLY A 116 -8.93 -7.25 3.17
CA GLY A 116 -9.13 -5.96 3.85
C GLY A 116 -7.80 -5.31 4.24
N ARG A 117 -6.86 -6.10 4.77
CA ARG A 117 -5.51 -5.65 5.12
C ARG A 117 -4.74 -5.19 3.88
N VAL A 118 -4.66 -6.01 2.83
CA VAL A 118 -3.97 -5.62 1.58
C VAL A 118 -4.54 -4.31 1.03
N HIS A 119 -5.87 -4.17 0.98
CA HIS A 119 -6.50 -2.93 0.52
C HIS A 119 -6.09 -1.73 1.39
N LYS A 120 -6.17 -1.85 2.72
CA LYS A 120 -5.77 -0.78 3.65
C LYS A 120 -4.32 -0.35 3.44
N GLU A 121 -3.38 -1.30 3.43
CA GLU A 121 -1.95 -0.97 3.31
C GLU A 121 -1.63 -0.34 1.95
N LEU A 122 -2.33 -0.73 0.88
CA LEU A 122 -2.24 -0.08 -0.43
C LEU A 122 -2.71 1.38 -0.37
N GLN A 123 -3.85 1.68 0.28
CA GLN A 123 -4.32 3.06 0.43
C GLN A 123 -3.39 3.90 1.29
N GLU A 124 -2.84 3.35 2.38
CA GLU A 124 -1.89 4.04 3.24
C GLU A 124 -0.60 4.38 2.51
N LEU A 125 -0.10 3.46 1.69
CA LEU A 125 1.06 3.71 0.83
C LEU A 125 0.77 4.76 -0.25
N ASP A 126 -0.39 4.68 -0.93
CA ASP A 126 -0.81 5.70 -1.92
C ASP A 126 -0.86 7.11 -1.32
N MET A 127 -1.44 7.25 -0.12
CA MET A 127 -1.48 8.51 0.61
C MET A 127 -0.07 8.99 0.98
N ALA A 128 0.80 8.09 1.45
CA ALA A 128 2.18 8.44 1.80
C ALA A 128 2.98 8.92 0.57
N MET A 129 2.87 8.22 -0.56
CA MET A 129 3.55 8.58 -1.82
C MET A 129 3.08 9.94 -2.35
N LYS A 130 1.77 10.23 -2.29
CA LYS A 130 1.21 11.52 -2.71
C LYS A 130 1.61 12.68 -1.79
N ALA A 131 1.80 12.40 -0.51
CA ALA A 131 2.18 13.37 0.50
C ALA A 131 3.70 13.53 0.66
N ASP A 132 4.51 12.78 -0.08
CA ASP A 132 5.96 12.88 -0.01
C ASP A 132 6.43 14.30 -0.44
N PRO A 133 7.42 14.91 0.25
CA PRO A 133 7.93 16.23 -0.12
C PRO A 133 8.47 16.36 -1.55
N LYS A 134 8.90 15.25 -2.19
CA LYS A 134 9.30 15.21 -3.61
C LYS A 134 8.09 15.28 -4.56
N GLY A 135 6.88 15.08 -4.03
CA GLY A 135 5.62 15.15 -4.74
C GLY A 135 5.23 13.85 -5.45
N PRO A 136 3.97 13.74 -5.92
CA PRO A 136 3.45 12.53 -6.55
C PRO A 136 4.16 12.15 -7.86
N GLY A 137 4.84 13.11 -8.51
CA GLY A 137 5.66 12.83 -9.70
C GLY A 137 6.87 11.94 -9.43
N HIS A 138 7.22 11.75 -8.15
CA HIS A 138 8.28 10.85 -7.71
C HIS A 138 7.86 9.37 -7.69
N PHE A 139 6.56 9.08 -7.61
CA PHE A 139 6.00 7.71 -7.60
C PHE A 139 4.96 7.52 -8.72
N PRO A 140 5.29 7.82 -9.99
CA PRO A 140 4.29 7.93 -11.04
C PRO A 140 3.60 6.59 -11.32
N GLU A 141 4.35 5.49 -11.39
CA GLU A 141 3.80 4.17 -11.70
C GLU A 141 3.01 3.56 -10.53
N PRO A 142 3.52 3.54 -9.28
CA PRO A 142 2.72 3.07 -8.14
C PRO A 142 1.40 3.84 -7.98
N ILE A 143 1.42 5.17 -8.07
CA ILE A 143 0.20 5.99 -7.93
C ILE A 143 -0.79 5.72 -9.07
N ALA A 144 -0.31 5.60 -10.31
CA ALA A 144 -1.17 5.25 -11.43
C ALA A 144 -1.81 3.87 -11.22
N ARG A 145 -1.04 2.90 -10.75
CA ARG A 145 -1.56 1.56 -10.46
C ARG A 145 -2.60 1.56 -9.33
N MET A 146 -2.42 2.40 -8.32
CA MET A 146 -3.42 2.62 -7.26
C MET A 146 -4.71 3.23 -7.79
N ALA A 147 -4.61 4.19 -8.72
CA ALA A 147 -5.78 4.78 -9.36
C ALA A 147 -6.58 3.73 -10.14
N GLU A 148 -5.93 2.90 -10.95
CA GLU A 148 -6.58 1.79 -11.68
C GLU A 148 -7.31 0.81 -10.75
N LEU A 149 -6.69 0.47 -9.61
CA LEU A 149 -7.30 -0.37 -8.61
C LEU A 149 -8.53 0.31 -8.00
N ASN A 150 -8.42 1.58 -7.62
CA ASN A 150 -9.51 2.34 -7.01
C ASN A 150 -10.72 2.50 -7.96
N GLU A 151 -10.47 2.72 -9.25
CA GLU A 151 -11.52 2.71 -10.28
C GLU A 151 -12.18 1.34 -10.39
N THR A 152 -11.39 0.26 -10.39
CA THR A 152 -11.89 -1.11 -10.45
C THR A 152 -12.78 -1.44 -9.24
N LEU A 153 -12.38 -0.98 -8.05
CA LEU A 153 -13.13 -1.19 -6.81
C LEU A 153 -14.33 -0.26 -6.67
N ALA A 154 -14.40 0.83 -7.44
CA ALA A 154 -15.43 1.86 -7.38
C ALA A 154 -15.66 2.43 -5.96
N GLY A 155 -14.60 2.47 -5.14
CA GLY A 155 -14.65 2.92 -3.75
C GLY A 155 -15.32 1.95 -2.76
N ASP A 156 -15.72 0.75 -3.19
CA ASP A 156 -16.33 -0.25 -2.32
C ASP A 156 -15.27 -1.17 -1.69
N ALA A 157 -14.96 -0.91 -0.42
CA ALA A 157 -14.02 -1.71 0.38
C ALA A 157 -14.68 -2.90 1.10
N SER A 158 -15.93 -3.25 0.79
CA SER A 158 -16.60 -4.40 1.39
C SER A 158 -15.95 -5.72 0.95
N TYR A 159 -15.95 -6.71 1.85
CA TYR A 159 -15.36 -8.02 1.56
C TYR A 159 -15.89 -8.66 0.26
N PRO A 160 -17.20 -8.65 -0.05
CA PRO A 160 -17.70 -9.20 -1.31
C PRO A 160 -17.04 -8.56 -2.55
N ASN A 161 -16.84 -7.25 -2.54
CA ASN A 161 -16.20 -6.53 -3.65
C ASN A 161 -14.69 -6.80 -3.71
N LEU A 162 -14.00 -6.73 -2.57
CA LEU A 162 -12.57 -7.05 -2.50
C LEU A 162 -12.29 -8.50 -2.94
N LYS A 163 -13.17 -9.44 -2.58
CA LYS A 163 -13.06 -10.84 -2.98
C LYS A 163 -13.27 -11.02 -4.48
N LYS A 164 -14.25 -10.32 -5.05
CA LYS A 164 -14.50 -10.30 -6.50
C LYS A 164 -13.28 -9.78 -7.28
N HIS A 165 -12.56 -8.80 -6.72
CA HIS A 165 -11.39 -8.16 -7.33
C HIS A 165 -10.05 -8.59 -6.69
N GLN A 166 -10.00 -9.81 -6.12
CA GLN A 166 -8.84 -10.32 -5.40
C GLN A 166 -7.56 -10.31 -6.25
N LYS A 167 -7.67 -10.67 -7.54
CA LYS A 167 -6.50 -10.74 -8.42
C LYS A 167 -5.89 -9.37 -8.67
N GLU A 168 -6.74 -8.37 -8.84
CA GLU A 168 -6.33 -6.99 -9.04
C GLU A 168 -5.68 -6.41 -7.78
N LEU A 169 -6.24 -6.69 -6.59
CA LEU A 169 -5.64 -6.32 -5.30
C LEU A 169 -4.24 -6.91 -5.11
N ILE A 170 -4.12 -8.24 -5.23
CA ILE A 170 -2.85 -8.93 -5.01
C ILE A 170 -1.83 -8.56 -6.09
N GLY A 171 -2.23 -8.54 -7.36
CA GLY A 171 -1.34 -8.17 -8.45
C GLY A 171 -0.82 -6.75 -8.32
N THR A 172 -1.62 -5.84 -7.79
CA THR A 172 -1.19 -4.48 -7.51
C THR A 172 -0.24 -4.37 -6.32
N ARG A 173 -0.49 -5.10 -5.22
CA ARG A 173 0.49 -5.24 -4.12
C ARG A 173 1.84 -5.73 -4.64
N ASP A 174 1.81 -6.79 -5.45
CA ASP A 174 3.03 -7.45 -5.95
C ASP A 174 3.79 -6.55 -6.93
N PHE A 175 3.07 -5.84 -7.81
CA PHE A 175 3.62 -4.82 -8.69
C PHE A 175 4.34 -3.73 -7.88
N ILE A 176 3.66 -3.12 -6.91
CA ILE A 176 4.24 -2.04 -6.10
C ILE A 176 5.44 -2.54 -5.31
N ASN A 177 5.36 -3.75 -4.72
CA ASN A 177 6.50 -4.32 -4.03
C ASN A 177 7.71 -4.49 -4.94
N THR A 178 7.52 -4.97 -6.17
CA THR A 178 8.62 -5.11 -7.14
C THR A 178 9.19 -3.74 -7.51
N TRP A 179 8.32 -2.79 -7.87
CA TRP A 179 8.73 -1.44 -8.26
C TRP A 179 9.52 -0.74 -7.15
N MET A 180 9.04 -0.80 -5.90
CA MET A 180 9.72 -0.22 -4.74
C MET A 180 11.04 -0.96 -4.44
N GLN A 181 11.16 -2.25 -4.72
CA GLN A 181 12.45 -2.94 -4.56
C GLN A 181 13.48 -2.53 -5.62
N ASP A 182 13.03 -2.21 -6.83
CA ASP A 182 13.88 -1.71 -7.92
C ASP A 182 14.26 -0.23 -7.77
N HIS A 183 13.50 0.53 -6.96
CA HIS A 183 13.70 1.97 -6.72
C HIS A 183 13.96 2.30 -5.24
N PRO A 184 15.03 1.74 -4.62
CA PRO A 184 15.29 1.90 -3.20
C PRO A 184 15.49 3.36 -2.75
N ASP A 185 16.09 4.19 -3.60
CA ASP A 185 16.40 5.59 -3.28
C ASP A 185 15.15 6.48 -3.24
N ASP A 186 14.01 5.97 -3.72
CA ASP A 186 12.79 6.75 -3.77
C ASP A 186 12.11 6.86 -2.39
N TYR A 187 12.38 5.95 -1.47
CA TYR A 187 11.77 5.89 -0.14
C TYR A 187 12.78 5.65 1.00
N ARG A 188 14.09 5.76 0.75
CA ARG A 188 15.13 5.60 1.78
C ARG A 188 15.71 6.93 2.24
#